data_AF-A0ABC8WGD9-F1
#
_entry.id   AF-A0ABC8WGD9-F1
#
_cell.length_a   1.000
_cell.length_b   1.000
_cell.length_c   1.000
_cell.angle_alpha   90.00
_cell.angle_beta   90.00
_cell.angle_gamma   90.00
#
_symmetry.space_group_name_H-M   'P 1'
#
loop_
_entity.id
_entity.type
_entity.pdbx_description
1 polymer ?
#
loop_
_entity_poly.entity_id
_entity_poly.type
_entity_poly.pdbx_seq_one_letter_code
_entity_poly.pdbx_strand_id
1 'polypeptide(L)'
;MASPAKQSSKKLRILLFPFFATSHIGPYTDLAFHLVAARPGAVEATVAVTPANASVVLSALARRGPSSDGATVQVATYPFPVVDGLPPGVENLSAAAATDAWRIDAAAWNEDQMRPGQECLVRERSPDAIITDIHFSWNVDTAADLGVPCVTFHAIGTFPTLALVNLASSGGVHDATASTVTVPGFPSPDIRVPVTELPDFLRTRQTVPRSSGNRAASAQGRCLGLAVNTFFDLEHGYILRIVRPQWLCEAHLLHRAPLAAVATGRSKRRRLTVHPLAGHEANTLGCVPMFRKLDPCLGGSASRVGSRARSLREVLSVGDQG
;
A
#
# COMPACT_ATOMS: atom_id res chain seq x y z
N MET A 1 -32.56 -28.47 27.50
CA MET A 1 -32.41 -27.48 26.40
C MET A 1 -31.08 -26.78 26.60
N ALA A 2 -30.12 -26.96 25.69
CA ALA A 2 -28.83 -26.26 25.75
C ALA A 2 -28.98 -24.93 25.02
N SER A 3 -28.66 -23.81 25.69
CA SER A 3 -28.60 -22.49 25.06
C SER A 3 -27.56 -22.50 23.92
N PRO A 4 -27.85 -21.90 22.76
CA PRO A 4 -26.85 -21.77 21.72
C PRO A 4 -25.76 -20.82 22.22
N ALA A 5 -24.53 -21.31 22.26
CA ALA A 5 -23.36 -20.46 22.47
C ALA A 5 -23.36 -19.38 21.38
N LYS A 6 -23.38 -18.11 21.77
CA LYS A 6 -23.07 -17.00 20.87
C LYS A 6 -21.64 -17.21 20.37
N GLN A 7 -21.50 -17.77 19.17
CA GLN A 7 -20.25 -17.67 18.41
C GLN A 7 -20.04 -16.18 18.13
N SER A 8 -19.23 -15.51 18.94
CA SER A 8 -18.66 -14.24 18.54
C SER A 8 -17.75 -14.55 17.34
N SER A 9 -18.15 -14.14 16.14
CA SER A 9 -17.24 -14.26 15.00
C SER A 9 -16.03 -13.38 15.29
N LYS A 10 -14.85 -13.98 15.44
CA LYS A 10 -13.60 -13.23 15.60
C LYS A 10 -13.42 -12.34 14.36
N LYS A 11 -13.24 -11.04 14.59
CA LYS A 11 -12.89 -10.08 13.54
C LYS A 11 -11.46 -10.31 13.09
N LEU A 12 -11.19 -10.13 11.81
CA LEU A 12 -9.84 -10.02 11.25
C LEU A 12 -9.26 -8.65 11.60
N ARG A 13 -8.23 -8.61 12.44
CA ARG A 13 -7.56 -7.39 12.92
C ARG A 13 -6.34 -7.09 12.06
N ILE A 14 -6.34 -5.92 11.43
CA ILE A 14 -5.28 -5.47 10.53
C ILE A 14 -4.63 -4.23 11.13
N LEU A 15 -3.31 -4.25 11.29
CA LEU A 15 -2.53 -3.12 11.77
C LEU A 15 -1.73 -2.51 10.62
N LEU A 16 -1.90 -1.20 10.40
CA LEU A 16 -1.35 -0.48 9.26
C LEU A 16 -0.30 0.53 9.73
N PHE A 17 0.92 0.49 9.18
CA PHE A 17 2.03 1.38 9.54
C PHE A 17 2.43 2.29 8.36
N PRO A 18 1.76 3.44 8.15
CA PRO A 18 2.16 4.45 7.17
C PRO A 18 3.44 5.19 7.57
N PHE A 19 4.23 5.61 6.57
CA PHE A 19 5.33 6.55 6.78
C PHE A 19 4.88 7.92 7.34
N PHE A 20 5.79 8.66 7.96
CA PHE A 20 5.56 9.95 8.66
C PHE A 20 5.29 11.14 7.73
N ALA A 21 4.52 10.96 6.67
CA ALA A 21 4.12 12.01 5.75
C ALA A 21 2.62 11.95 5.50
N THR A 22 1.99 13.12 5.37
CA THR A 22 0.55 13.19 5.06
C THR A 22 0.19 12.47 3.76
N SER A 23 1.10 12.51 2.78
CA SER A 23 0.98 11.81 1.49
C SER A 23 0.99 10.28 1.62
N HIS A 24 1.47 9.72 2.73
CA HIS A 24 1.41 8.28 3.03
C HIS A 24 0.25 7.97 3.99
N ILE A 25 0.08 8.74 5.06
CA ILE A 25 -0.98 8.53 6.06
C ILE A 25 -2.37 8.55 5.42
N GLY A 26 -2.62 9.46 4.48
CA GLY A 26 -3.90 9.56 3.76
C GLY A 26 -4.27 8.25 3.04
N PRO A 27 -3.47 7.78 2.06
CA PRO A 27 -3.70 6.51 1.37
C PRO A 27 -3.85 5.28 2.28
N TYR A 28 -3.07 5.20 3.37
CA TYR A 28 -3.21 4.11 4.34
C TYR A 28 -4.53 4.19 5.13
N THR A 29 -4.95 5.40 5.50
CA THR A 29 -6.25 5.63 6.16
C THR A 29 -7.40 5.27 5.22
N ASP A 30 -7.26 5.63 3.95
CA ASP A 30 -8.21 5.28 2.89
C ASP A 30 -8.31 3.76 2.69
N LEU A 31 -7.17 3.07 2.65
CA LEU A 31 -7.10 1.62 2.60
C LEU A 31 -7.78 0.98 3.81
N ALA A 32 -7.46 1.44 5.03
CA ALA A 32 -8.09 0.95 6.25
C ALA A 32 -9.61 1.12 6.22
N PHE A 33 -10.10 2.28 5.78
CA PHE A 33 -11.52 2.55 5.61
C PHE A 33 -12.18 1.58 4.62
N HIS A 34 -11.56 1.35 3.46
CA HIS A 34 -12.09 0.44 2.46
C HIS A 34 -12.08 -1.02 2.93
N LEU A 35 -11.07 -1.47 3.68
CA LEU A 35 -11.02 -2.83 4.24
C LEU A 35 -12.18 -3.07 5.22
N VAL A 36 -12.45 -2.08 6.08
CA VAL A 36 -13.53 -2.12 7.07
C VAL A 36 -14.90 -2.05 6.38
N ALA A 37 -15.07 -1.15 5.41
CA ALA A 37 -16.33 -1.00 4.66
C ALA A 37 -16.64 -2.19 3.75
N ALA A 38 -15.63 -2.91 3.25
CA ALA A 38 -15.83 -4.07 2.39
C ALA A 38 -16.36 -5.30 3.14
N ARG A 39 -16.03 -5.44 4.43
CA ARG A 39 -16.52 -6.52 5.30
C ARG A 39 -16.95 -5.98 6.68
N PRO A 40 -18.06 -5.21 6.74
CA PRO A 40 -18.55 -4.61 7.98
C PRO A 40 -18.76 -5.68 9.06
N GLY A 41 -18.31 -5.40 10.28
CA GLY A 41 -18.43 -6.33 11.41
C GLY A 41 -17.46 -7.52 11.41
N ALA A 42 -16.77 -7.80 10.30
CA ALA A 42 -15.80 -8.90 10.18
C ALA A 42 -14.34 -8.43 10.09
N VAL A 43 -14.09 -7.17 9.74
CA VAL A 43 -12.74 -6.58 9.70
C VAL A 43 -12.64 -5.43 10.70
N GLU A 44 -11.52 -5.39 11.42
CA GLU A 44 -11.09 -4.29 12.26
C GLU A 44 -9.74 -3.78 11.74
N ALA A 45 -9.67 -2.52 11.32
CA ALA A 45 -8.44 -1.92 10.84
C ALA A 45 -7.99 -0.81 11.78
N THR A 46 -6.70 -0.83 12.13
CA THR A 46 -6.06 0.16 13.01
C THR A 46 -4.90 0.80 12.27
N VAL A 47 -4.91 2.13 12.15
CA VAL A 47 -3.78 2.89 11.62
C VAL A 47 -2.86 3.26 12.78
N ALA A 48 -1.65 2.71 12.76
CA ALA A 48 -0.61 2.95 13.74
C ALA A 48 0.28 4.12 13.30
N VAL A 49 0.30 5.19 14.07
CA VAL A 49 1.08 6.41 13.78
C VAL A 49 1.78 6.92 15.03
N THR A 50 2.61 7.93 14.91
CA THR A 50 3.14 8.63 16.09
C THR A 50 2.11 9.63 16.64
N PRO A 51 2.24 10.12 17.90
CA PRO A 51 1.23 10.98 18.52
C PRO A 51 0.86 12.22 17.70
N ALA A 52 1.83 12.94 17.12
CA ALA A 52 1.55 14.14 16.32
C ALA A 52 0.85 13.82 14.99
N ASN A 53 0.99 12.58 14.51
CA ASN A 53 0.37 12.10 13.27
C ASN A 53 -1.07 11.60 13.45
N ALA A 54 -1.54 11.39 14.68
CA ALA A 54 -2.90 10.93 14.95
C ALA A 54 -3.98 11.87 14.40
N SER A 55 -3.76 13.19 14.50
CA SER A 55 -4.68 14.22 13.99
C SER A 55 -4.85 14.14 12.46
N VAL A 56 -3.82 13.72 11.73
CA VAL A 56 -3.84 13.55 10.26
C VAL A 56 -4.79 12.42 9.88
N VAL A 57 -4.72 11.30 10.60
CA VAL A 57 -5.63 10.14 10.41
C VAL A 57 -7.07 10.57 10.69
N LEU A 58 -7.31 11.19 11.85
CA LEU A 58 -8.65 11.64 12.24
C LEU A 58 -9.24 12.63 11.23
N SER A 59 -8.43 13.57 10.74
CA SER A 59 -8.85 14.53 9.73
C SER A 59 -9.17 13.86 8.40
N ALA A 60 -8.40 12.84 8.00
CA ALA A 60 -8.67 12.06 6.79
C ALA A 60 -9.99 11.27 6.90
N LEU A 61 -10.25 10.66 8.06
CA LEU A 61 -11.51 9.97 8.33
C LEU A 61 -12.70 10.94 8.35
N ALA A 62 -12.55 12.10 8.99
CA ALA A 62 -13.61 13.12 9.05
C ALA A 62 -14.04 13.59 7.65
N ARG A 63 -13.10 13.74 6.70
CA ARG A 63 -13.39 14.12 5.31
C ARG A 63 -14.19 13.06 4.55
N ARG A 64 -14.12 11.78 4.94
CA ARG A 64 -14.90 10.70 4.29
C ARG A 64 -16.35 10.63 4.77
N GLY A 65 -16.65 11.23 5.92
CA GLY A 65 -17.95 11.09 6.55
C GLY A 65 -18.12 9.75 7.27
N PRO A 66 -19.23 9.56 8.00
CA PRO A 66 -19.48 8.34 8.74
C PRO A 66 -19.67 7.15 7.80
N SER A 67 -19.19 5.97 8.22
CA SER A 67 -19.56 4.71 7.57
C SER A 67 -21.04 4.44 7.79
N SER A 68 -21.75 4.01 6.73
CA SER A 68 -23.19 3.68 6.79
C SER A 68 -23.51 2.61 7.84
N ASP A 69 -22.53 1.75 8.14
CA ASP A 69 -22.72 0.56 8.95
C ASP A 69 -22.07 0.68 10.34
N GLY A 70 -21.73 1.92 10.76
CA GLY A 70 -21.07 2.19 12.05
C GLY A 70 -19.64 1.66 12.15
N ALA A 71 -19.06 1.23 11.02
CA ALA A 71 -17.74 0.63 10.97
C ALA A 71 -16.66 1.71 11.08
N THR A 72 -15.81 1.63 12.12
CA THR A 72 -14.83 2.67 12.46
C THR A 72 -13.40 2.16 12.31
N VAL A 73 -12.57 2.95 11.61
CA VAL A 73 -11.12 2.76 11.59
C VAL A 73 -10.56 3.23 12.93
N GLN A 74 -9.77 2.39 13.57
CA GLN A 74 -9.12 2.71 14.83
C GLN A 74 -7.80 3.44 14.57
N VAL A 75 -7.37 4.24 15.55
CA VAL A 75 -6.06 4.90 15.55
C VAL A 75 -5.30 4.42 16.78
N ALA A 76 -4.07 3.96 16.59
CA ALA A 76 -3.18 3.62 17.68
C ALA A 76 -1.87 4.41 17.53
N THR A 77 -1.22 4.68 18.66
CA THR A 77 0.03 5.43 18.66
C THR A 77 1.22 4.62 19.16
N TYR A 78 2.40 4.91 18.62
CA TYR A 78 3.70 4.45 19.11
C TYR A 78 4.65 5.65 19.22
N PRO A 79 5.66 5.62 20.12
CA PRO A 79 6.50 6.77 20.35
C PRO A 79 7.33 7.15 19.12
N PHE A 80 7.45 8.45 18.85
CA PHE A 80 8.50 9.00 17.99
C PHE A 80 9.73 9.31 18.87
N PRO A 81 10.96 9.01 18.40
CA PRO A 81 12.17 9.30 19.16
C PRO A 81 12.36 10.81 19.36
N VAL A 82 13.10 11.17 20.40
CA VAL A 82 13.64 12.53 20.52
C VAL A 82 14.74 12.70 19.49
N VAL A 83 14.63 13.74 18.66
CA VAL A 83 15.57 14.01 17.58
C VAL A 83 16.13 15.42 17.73
N ASP A 84 17.45 15.53 17.81
CA ASP A 84 18.13 16.81 18.02
C ASP A 84 17.85 17.82 16.89
N GLY A 85 17.44 19.01 17.29
CA GLY A 85 17.07 20.09 16.37
C GLY A 85 15.66 20.01 15.80
N LEU A 86 14.87 18.99 16.15
CA LEU A 86 13.43 19.00 15.87
C LEU A 86 12.65 19.59 17.06
N PRO A 87 11.72 20.54 16.84
CA PRO A 87 10.86 21.03 17.91
C PRO A 87 9.97 19.92 18.49
N PRO A 88 9.63 19.97 19.79
CA PRO A 88 8.69 19.02 20.39
C PRO A 88 7.36 18.98 19.64
N GLY A 89 6.86 17.76 19.36
CA GLY A 89 5.60 17.54 18.64
C GLY A 89 5.69 17.64 17.11
N VAL A 90 6.87 17.89 16.54
CA VAL A 90 7.09 17.80 15.09
C VAL A 90 7.55 16.40 14.73
N GLU A 91 6.61 15.57 14.27
CA GLU A 91 6.85 14.16 13.91
C GLU A 91 6.35 13.85 12.48
N ASN A 92 5.92 14.86 11.72
CA ASN A 92 5.42 14.70 10.35
C ASN A 92 6.28 15.51 9.39
N LEU A 93 6.71 14.86 8.30
CA LEU A 93 7.53 15.46 7.25
C LEU A 93 6.86 16.70 6.62
N SER A 94 5.54 16.67 6.46
CA SER A 94 4.75 17.78 5.92
C SER A 94 4.58 18.96 6.88
N ALA A 95 4.84 18.76 8.19
CA ALA A 95 4.77 19.80 9.21
C ALA A 95 6.15 20.36 9.59
N ALA A 96 7.22 19.63 9.26
CA ALA A 96 8.58 20.07 9.52
C ALA A 96 8.98 21.26 8.63
N ALA A 97 9.82 22.15 9.16
CA ALA A 97 10.49 23.15 8.34
C ALA A 97 11.36 22.46 7.28
N ALA A 98 11.47 23.04 6.08
CA ALA A 98 12.23 22.43 4.98
C ALA A 98 13.69 22.11 5.36
N THR A 99 14.30 22.93 6.20
CA THR A 99 15.67 22.74 6.74
C THR A 99 15.79 21.55 7.70
N ASP A 100 14.68 21.09 8.26
CA ASP A 100 14.63 20.05 9.29
C ASP A 100 13.91 18.77 8.86
N ALA A 101 13.23 18.79 7.71
CA ALA A 101 12.51 17.64 7.14
C ALA A 101 13.38 16.38 7.03
N TRP A 102 14.66 16.54 6.68
CA TRP A 102 15.61 15.42 6.60
C TRP A 102 15.82 14.71 7.95
N ARG A 103 15.58 15.37 9.09
CA ARG A 103 15.69 14.76 10.42
C ARG A 103 14.54 13.78 10.68
N ILE A 104 13.34 14.10 10.21
CA ILE A 104 12.18 13.18 10.25
C ILE A 104 12.49 11.93 9.43
N ASP A 105 13.00 12.13 8.21
CA ASP A 105 13.39 11.02 7.34
C ASP A 105 14.49 10.17 7.98
N ALA A 106 15.56 10.78 8.48
CA ALA A 106 16.65 10.06 9.15
C ALA A 106 16.16 9.22 10.36
N ALA A 107 15.28 9.77 11.19
CA ALA A 107 14.66 9.03 12.29
C ALA A 107 13.77 7.88 11.78
N ALA A 108 12.99 8.12 10.72
CA ALA A 108 12.09 7.14 10.13
C ALA A 108 12.80 5.96 9.47
N TRP A 109 14.08 6.11 9.08
CA TRP A 109 14.92 5.02 8.57
C TRP A 109 15.80 4.36 9.65
N ASN A 110 15.78 4.88 10.88
CA ASN A 110 16.56 4.35 11.99
C ASN A 110 15.80 3.22 12.71
N GLU A 111 16.10 1.99 12.33
CA GLU A 111 15.48 0.78 12.90
C GLU A 111 15.63 0.73 14.43
N ASP A 112 16.82 1.01 14.97
CA ASP A 112 17.09 0.90 16.41
C ASP A 112 16.20 1.86 17.23
N GLN A 113 15.86 3.01 16.66
CA GLN A 113 14.98 4.00 17.30
C GLN A 113 13.50 3.66 17.14
N MET A 114 13.08 3.19 15.95
CA MET A 114 11.66 3.06 15.61
C MET A 114 11.08 1.68 15.89
N ARG A 115 11.86 0.61 15.67
CA ARG A 115 11.40 -0.77 15.79
C ARG A 115 10.85 -1.09 17.18
N PRO A 116 11.48 -0.72 18.31
CA PRO A 116 10.98 -1.09 19.63
C PRO A 116 9.54 -0.61 19.90
N GLY A 117 9.22 0.63 19.50
CA GLY A 117 7.89 1.21 19.66
C GLY A 117 6.84 0.53 18.79
N GLN A 118 7.18 0.27 17.52
CA GLN A 118 6.28 -0.42 16.60
C GLN A 118 6.06 -1.89 17.01
N GLU A 119 7.13 -2.60 17.38
CA GLU A 119 7.07 -4.00 17.81
C GLU A 119 6.26 -4.18 19.12
N CYS A 120 6.42 -3.27 20.07
CA CYS A 120 5.59 -3.22 21.28
C CYS A 120 4.11 -3.10 20.92
N LEU A 121 3.76 -2.17 20.02
CA LEU A 121 2.38 -1.99 19.57
C LEU A 121 1.84 -3.22 18.83
N VAL A 122 2.66 -3.89 18.00
CA VAL A 122 2.26 -5.14 17.34
C VAL A 122 1.92 -6.20 18.40
N ARG A 123 2.73 -6.36 19.45
CA ARG A 123 2.47 -7.34 20.53
C ARG A 123 1.20 -6.97 21.31
N GLU A 124 1.06 -5.70 21.69
CA GLU A 124 -0.12 -5.19 22.42
C GLU A 124 -1.42 -5.42 21.64
N ARG A 125 -1.44 -5.12 20.34
CA ARG A 125 -2.62 -5.25 19.50
C ARG A 125 -2.85 -6.67 19.00
N SER A 126 -1.80 -7.50 19.00
CA SER A 126 -1.79 -8.89 18.54
C SER A 126 -2.52 -9.06 17.20
N PRO A 127 -2.21 -8.30 16.14
CA PRO A 127 -2.99 -8.29 14.91
C PRO A 127 -2.93 -9.64 14.17
N ASP A 128 -3.92 -9.89 13.31
CA ASP A 128 -3.97 -11.06 12.45
C ASP A 128 -3.25 -10.82 11.10
N ALA A 129 -2.99 -9.55 10.75
CA ALA A 129 -2.15 -9.15 9.62
C ALA A 129 -1.54 -7.76 9.82
N ILE A 130 -0.38 -7.52 9.20
CA ILE A 130 0.31 -6.23 9.17
C ILE A 130 0.35 -5.70 7.74
N ILE A 131 0.05 -4.41 7.56
CA ILE A 131 0.32 -3.68 6.32
C ILE A 131 1.34 -2.60 6.61
N THR A 132 2.52 -2.66 6.00
CA THR A 132 3.64 -1.77 6.32
C THR A 132 4.13 -0.96 5.14
N ASP A 133 4.61 0.24 5.43
CA ASP A 133 5.31 1.08 4.47
C ASP A 133 6.73 0.55 4.20
N ILE A 134 7.26 0.82 3.01
CA ILE A 134 8.59 0.38 2.58
C ILE A 134 9.70 0.88 3.53
N HIS A 135 9.49 2.05 4.12
CA HIS A 135 10.44 2.68 5.05
C HIS A 135 10.62 1.86 6.33
N PHE A 136 9.59 1.11 6.76
CA PHE A 136 9.60 0.32 7.99
C PHE A 136 9.83 -1.16 7.69
N SER A 137 10.89 -1.44 6.93
CA SER A 137 11.25 -2.78 6.46
C SER A 137 11.38 -3.83 7.58
N TRP A 138 11.77 -3.43 8.78
CA TRP A 138 11.85 -4.29 9.97
C TRP A 138 10.49 -4.84 10.41
N ASN A 139 9.37 -4.20 10.08
CA ASN A 139 8.04 -4.76 10.39
C ASN A 139 7.79 -6.08 9.67
N VAL A 140 8.49 -6.35 8.56
CA VAL A 140 8.45 -7.65 7.90
C VAL A 140 9.09 -8.73 8.78
N ASP A 141 10.25 -8.43 9.38
CA ASP A 141 10.96 -9.35 10.25
C ASP A 141 10.19 -9.52 11.57
N THR A 142 9.70 -8.44 12.17
CA THR A 142 8.82 -8.48 13.36
C THR A 142 7.56 -9.33 13.12
N ALA A 143 6.95 -9.22 11.94
CA ALA A 143 5.78 -10.03 11.59
C ALA A 143 6.14 -11.51 11.45
N ALA A 144 7.28 -11.82 10.82
CA ALA A 144 7.78 -13.19 10.68
C ALA A 144 8.07 -13.83 12.03
N ASP A 145 8.74 -13.11 12.94
CA ASP A 145 9.05 -13.57 14.31
C ASP A 145 7.79 -13.90 15.12
N LEU A 146 6.69 -13.20 14.84
CA LEU A 146 5.39 -13.41 15.48
C LEU A 146 4.46 -14.37 14.73
N GLY A 147 4.86 -14.87 13.56
CA GLY A 147 4.01 -15.69 12.71
C GLY A 147 2.79 -14.96 12.12
N VAL A 148 2.87 -13.64 11.95
CA VAL A 148 1.82 -12.78 11.40
C VAL A 148 2.09 -12.48 9.92
N PRO A 149 1.12 -12.61 9.01
CA PRO A 149 1.31 -12.22 7.61
C PRO A 149 1.55 -10.71 7.47
N CYS A 150 2.55 -10.35 6.67
CA CYS A 150 2.89 -8.96 6.38
C CYS A 150 2.70 -8.64 4.90
N VAL A 151 2.05 -7.52 4.59
CA VAL A 151 1.87 -6.98 3.24
C VAL A 151 2.55 -5.62 3.18
N THR A 152 3.33 -5.37 2.14
CA THR A 152 3.82 -4.00 1.87
C THR A 152 2.71 -3.22 1.14
N PHE A 153 2.50 -1.94 1.47
CA PHE A 153 1.65 -1.06 0.68
C PHE A 153 2.40 0.15 0.11
N HIS A 154 2.33 0.32 -1.21
CA HIS A 154 2.84 1.50 -1.90
C HIS A 154 1.76 2.55 -2.05
N ALA A 155 1.98 3.70 -1.40
CA ALA A 155 1.09 4.85 -1.45
C ALA A 155 1.01 5.51 -2.85
N ILE A 156 2.03 5.27 -3.68
CA ILE A 156 2.13 5.73 -5.07
C ILE A 156 1.88 4.58 -6.06
N GLY A 157 1.58 4.94 -7.31
CA GLY A 157 1.32 3.98 -8.38
C GLY A 157 2.53 3.14 -8.79
N THR A 158 2.27 2.14 -9.62
CA THR A 158 3.23 1.19 -10.18
C THR A 158 4.29 1.88 -11.03
N PHE A 159 3.88 2.77 -11.93
CA PHE A 159 4.78 3.49 -12.82
C PHE A 159 5.81 4.33 -12.06
N PRO A 160 5.41 5.26 -11.16
CA PRO A 160 6.38 6.05 -10.41
C PRO A 160 7.22 5.17 -9.47
N THR A 161 6.65 4.10 -8.89
CA THR A 161 7.44 3.15 -8.08
C THR A 161 8.58 2.54 -8.90
N LEU A 162 8.28 2.00 -10.09
CA LEU A 162 9.30 1.41 -10.98
C LEU A 162 10.35 2.45 -11.40
N ALA A 163 9.92 3.67 -11.73
CA ALA A 163 10.84 4.75 -12.10
C ALA A 163 11.81 5.09 -10.96
N LEU A 164 11.30 5.26 -9.74
CA LEU A 164 12.12 5.57 -8.56
C LEU A 164 13.09 4.42 -8.23
N VAL A 165 12.63 3.17 -8.26
CA VAL A 165 13.47 2.01 -7.97
C VAL A 165 14.58 1.85 -9.02
N ASN A 166 14.26 2.02 -10.30
CA ASN A 166 15.24 1.86 -11.38
C ASN A 166 16.30 2.98 -11.33
N LEU A 167 15.89 4.23 -11.12
CA LEU A 167 16.82 5.36 -10.96
C LEU A 167 17.69 5.21 -9.70
N ALA A 168 17.12 4.80 -8.57
CA ALA A 168 17.88 4.57 -7.35
C ALA A 168 18.89 3.42 -7.53
N SER A 169 18.49 2.36 -8.22
CA SER A 169 19.34 1.20 -8.50
C SER A 169 20.49 1.52 -9.46
N SER A 170 20.32 2.49 -10.36
CA SER A 170 21.40 3.00 -11.22
C SER A 170 22.33 4.01 -10.54
N GLY A 171 22.19 4.21 -9.23
CA GLY A 171 23.01 5.15 -8.47
C GLY A 171 22.42 6.56 -8.33
N GLY A 172 21.17 6.79 -8.70
CA GLY A 172 20.55 8.12 -8.68
C GLY A 172 21.04 9.03 -9.82
N VAL A 173 20.81 10.33 -9.68
CA VAL A 173 21.13 11.35 -10.71
C VAL A 173 21.96 12.52 -10.15
N HIS A 174 22.58 12.34 -8.99
CA HIS A 174 23.30 13.41 -8.30
C HIS A 174 24.54 13.91 -9.06
N ASP A 175 25.14 13.07 -9.91
CA ASP A 175 26.25 13.44 -10.78
C ASP A 175 25.78 13.79 -12.22
N ALA A 176 24.46 13.90 -12.46
CA ALA A 176 23.94 14.22 -13.78
C ALA A 176 24.25 15.67 -14.16
N THR A 177 25.00 15.86 -15.26
CA THR A 177 25.28 17.18 -15.84
C THR A 177 24.18 17.65 -16.81
N ALA A 178 23.34 16.71 -17.26
CA ALA A 178 22.24 16.98 -18.19
C ALA A 178 20.99 17.50 -17.46
N SER A 179 20.18 18.32 -18.14
CA SER A 179 18.91 18.84 -17.60
C SER A 179 17.80 17.79 -17.53
N THR A 180 17.96 16.66 -18.22
CA THR A 180 17.01 15.54 -18.24
C THR A 180 17.75 14.22 -18.06
N VAL A 181 17.08 13.23 -17.48
CA VAL A 181 17.57 11.86 -17.36
C VAL A 181 16.60 10.89 -18.04
N THR A 182 17.14 9.84 -18.66
CA THR A 182 16.33 8.72 -19.15
C THR A 182 16.10 7.72 -18.02
N VAL A 183 14.84 7.37 -17.76
CA VAL A 183 14.46 6.39 -16.74
C VAL A 183 14.81 4.98 -17.23
N PRO A 184 15.71 4.25 -16.54
CA PRO A 184 16.09 2.92 -16.98
C PRO A 184 14.96 1.91 -16.78
N GLY A 185 15.00 0.80 -17.53
CA GLY A 185 14.11 -0.35 -17.33
C GLY A 185 12.69 -0.22 -17.91
N PHE A 186 12.40 0.85 -18.66
CA PHE A 186 11.14 1.00 -19.40
C PHE A 186 11.30 0.55 -20.86
N PRO A 187 10.24 -0.02 -21.49
CA PRO A 187 10.27 -0.31 -22.91
C PRO A 187 10.28 0.99 -23.74
N SER A 188 10.78 0.91 -24.98
CA SER A 188 10.69 2.01 -25.93
C SER A 188 9.23 2.51 -26.10
N PRO A 189 9.00 3.82 -26.22
CA PRO A 189 10.00 4.90 -26.26
C PRO A 189 10.60 5.23 -24.89
N ASP A 190 11.84 5.74 -24.92
CA ASP A 190 12.54 6.22 -23.73
C ASP A 190 11.73 7.28 -22.99
N ILE A 191 11.62 7.10 -21.67
CA ILE A 191 10.99 8.06 -20.78
C ILE A 191 12.06 8.98 -20.24
N ARG A 192 11.97 10.26 -20.57
CA ARG A 192 12.88 11.30 -20.07
C ARG A 192 12.17 12.20 -19.08
N VAL A 193 12.82 12.46 -17.95
CA VAL A 193 12.30 13.29 -16.87
C VAL A 193 13.28 14.43 -16.61
N PRO A 194 12.82 15.69 -16.48
CA PRO A 194 13.67 16.78 -16.03
C PRO A 194 14.27 16.47 -14.67
N VAL A 195 15.57 16.69 -14.49
CA VAL A 195 16.24 16.39 -13.21
C VAL A 195 15.56 17.15 -12.07
N THR A 196 15.15 18.40 -12.32
CA THR A 196 14.43 19.26 -11.36
C THR A 196 13.08 18.72 -10.89
N GLU A 197 12.45 17.80 -11.63
CA GLU A 197 11.18 17.18 -11.24
C GLU A 197 11.38 15.91 -10.39
N LEU A 198 12.62 15.44 -10.26
CA LEU A 198 12.91 14.27 -9.43
C LEU A 198 12.95 14.63 -7.94
N PRO A 199 12.56 13.69 -7.06
CA PRO A 199 12.71 13.84 -5.62
C PRO A 199 14.14 14.15 -5.20
N ASP A 200 14.30 14.91 -4.12
CA ASP A 200 15.61 15.31 -3.60
C ASP A 200 16.53 14.10 -3.35
N PHE A 201 16.00 12.99 -2.81
CA PHE A 201 16.80 11.79 -2.51
C PHE A 201 17.43 11.10 -3.75
N LEU A 202 16.96 11.41 -4.96
CA LEU A 202 17.59 10.97 -6.20
C LEU A 202 18.62 11.98 -6.72
N ARG A 203 18.44 13.27 -6.40
CA ARG A 203 19.27 14.38 -6.85
C ARG A 203 20.44 14.70 -5.95
N THR A 204 20.33 14.43 -4.65
CA THR A 204 21.38 14.72 -3.67
C THR A 204 22.07 13.44 -3.26
N ARG A 205 23.35 13.54 -2.83
CA ARG A 205 23.99 12.40 -2.16
C ARG A 205 23.21 12.10 -0.89
N GLN A 206 22.73 10.86 -0.79
CA GLN A 206 21.77 10.47 0.24
C GLN A 206 22.34 10.68 1.64
N THR A 207 21.56 11.32 2.50
CA THR A 207 21.79 11.37 3.96
C THR A 207 21.48 10.03 4.62
N VAL A 208 20.53 9.28 4.06
CA VAL A 208 20.20 7.91 4.47
C VAL A 208 21.15 6.95 3.77
N PRO A 209 21.78 5.99 4.48
CA PRO A 209 22.67 5.03 3.87
C PRO A 209 21.98 4.20 2.77
N ARG A 210 22.64 4.03 1.61
CA ARG A 210 22.16 3.17 0.51
C ARG A 210 21.84 1.73 0.96
N SER A 211 22.53 1.26 2.01
CA SER A 211 22.26 -0.03 2.66
C SER A 211 20.83 -0.14 3.20
N SER A 212 20.21 0.97 3.64
CA SER A 212 18.84 1.00 4.13
C SER A 212 17.85 0.74 3.00
N GLY A 213 18.06 1.33 1.82
CA GLY A 213 17.25 1.03 0.63
C GLY A 213 17.39 -0.42 0.15
N ASN A 214 18.62 -0.97 0.17
CA ASN A 214 18.84 -2.38 -0.18
C ASN A 214 18.17 -3.33 0.83
N ARG A 215 18.22 -3.00 2.13
CA ARG A 215 17.52 -3.74 3.18
C ARG A 215 16.01 -3.71 2.97
N ALA A 216 15.46 -2.54 2.65
CA ALA A 216 14.03 -2.39 2.37
C ALA A 216 13.58 -3.26 1.19
N ALA A 217 14.28 -3.19 0.04
CA ALA A 217 13.97 -4.03 -1.12
C ALA A 217 14.05 -5.54 -0.78
N SER A 218 15.06 -5.94 -0.01
CA SER A 218 15.24 -7.34 0.40
C SER A 218 14.13 -7.80 1.35
N ALA A 219 13.73 -6.94 2.31
CA ALA A 219 12.69 -7.23 3.30
C ALA A 219 11.34 -7.41 2.66
N GLN A 220 10.96 -6.47 1.81
CA GLN A 220 9.72 -6.53 1.07
C GLN A 220 9.58 -7.86 0.29
N GLY A 221 10.66 -8.40 -0.30
CA GLY A 221 10.62 -9.69 -1.02
C GLY A 221 10.21 -10.89 -0.15
N ARG A 222 10.23 -10.74 1.18
CA ARG A 222 9.75 -11.74 2.17
C ARG A 222 8.31 -11.50 2.63
N CYS A 223 7.66 -10.40 2.23
CA CYS A 223 6.26 -10.16 2.52
C CYS A 223 5.38 -11.24 1.86
N LEU A 224 4.15 -11.39 2.38
CA LEU A 224 3.09 -12.19 1.76
C LEU A 224 2.63 -11.59 0.42
N GLY A 225 2.67 -10.26 0.32
CA GLY A 225 2.00 -9.51 -0.73
C GLY A 225 2.54 -8.10 -0.90
N LEU A 226 2.28 -7.52 -2.08
CA LEU A 226 2.43 -6.10 -2.35
C LEU A 226 1.07 -5.53 -2.75
N ALA A 227 0.58 -4.56 -2.00
CA ALA A 227 -0.56 -3.73 -2.38
C ALA A 227 -0.04 -2.41 -2.98
N VAL A 228 -0.69 -1.93 -4.04
CA VAL A 228 -0.29 -0.68 -4.71
C VAL A 228 -1.51 0.21 -4.87
N ASN A 229 -1.38 1.48 -4.53
CA ASN A 229 -2.43 2.48 -4.70
C ASN A 229 -2.60 2.87 -6.19
N THR A 230 -3.22 1.98 -6.94
CA THR A 230 -3.46 2.11 -8.38
C THR A 230 -4.65 1.25 -8.81
N PHE A 231 -5.06 1.39 -10.06
CA PHE A 231 -6.08 0.56 -10.69
C PHE A 231 -5.62 0.08 -12.08
N PHE A 232 -6.18 -1.04 -12.51
CA PHE A 232 -5.72 -1.77 -13.69
C PHE A 232 -5.71 -0.89 -14.95
N ASP A 233 -6.81 -0.20 -15.25
CA ASP A 233 -6.93 0.58 -16.48
C ASP A 233 -5.90 1.71 -16.58
N LEU A 234 -5.38 2.21 -15.44
CA LEU A 234 -4.34 3.24 -15.42
C LEU A 234 -2.95 2.70 -15.78
N GLU A 235 -2.58 1.53 -15.24
CA GLU A 235 -1.18 1.08 -15.23
C GLU A 235 -0.99 -0.40 -15.63
N HIS A 236 -1.95 -1.03 -16.31
CA HIS A 236 -1.88 -2.45 -16.68
C HIS A 236 -0.56 -2.87 -17.34
N GLY A 237 0.02 -2.04 -18.21
CA GLY A 237 1.30 -2.28 -18.87
C GLY A 237 2.53 -2.30 -17.94
N TYR A 238 2.39 -1.72 -16.75
CA TYR A 238 3.42 -1.67 -15.71
C TYR A 238 3.15 -2.68 -14.59
N ILE A 239 1.89 -2.94 -14.25
CA ILE A 239 1.51 -3.87 -13.17
C ILE A 239 2.11 -5.25 -13.43
N LEU A 240 2.03 -5.74 -14.67
CA LEU A 240 2.61 -7.03 -15.06
C LEU A 240 4.14 -7.08 -14.94
N ARG A 241 4.83 -5.94 -14.92
CA ARG A 241 6.30 -5.85 -14.76
C ARG A 241 6.73 -5.93 -13.30
N ILE A 242 5.93 -5.48 -12.34
CA ILE A 242 6.21 -5.72 -10.92
C ILE A 242 6.07 -7.22 -10.60
N VAL A 243 5.06 -7.89 -11.17
CA VAL A 243 4.75 -9.30 -10.85
C VAL A 243 5.76 -10.32 -11.43
N ARG A 244 6.61 -9.95 -12.41
CA ARG A 244 7.40 -10.93 -13.19
C ARG A 244 8.88 -11.15 -12.85
N PRO A 245 9.64 -10.26 -12.19
CA PRO A 245 11.04 -10.58 -11.87
C PRO A 245 11.44 -10.54 -10.38
N GLN A 246 10.66 -9.93 -9.48
CA GLN A 246 11.10 -9.75 -8.08
C GLN A 246 10.02 -10.10 -7.04
N TRP A 247 8.76 -10.14 -7.45
CA TRP A 247 7.61 -10.23 -6.57
C TRP A 247 6.71 -11.38 -7.04
N LEU A 248 6.93 -12.59 -6.53
CA LEU A 248 5.92 -13.67 -6.59
C LEU A 248 4.66 -13.34 -5.75
N CYS A 249 4.66 -12.18 -5.11
CA CYS A 249 3.57 -11.58 -4.36
C CYS A 249 2.56 -10.91 -5.31
N GLU A 250 1.32 -11.42 -5.33
CA GLU A 250 0.23 -10.85 -6.13
C GLU A 250 -0.02 -9.38 -5.81
N ALA A 251 -0.01 -8.52 -6.83
CA ALA A 251 -0.40 -7.12 -6.73
C ALA A 251 -1.91 -7.00 -6.47
N HIS A 252 -2.30 -6.35 -5.38
CA HIS A 252 -3.70 -6.06 -5.07
C HIS A 252 -4.05 -4.60 -5.41
N LEU A 253 -5.04 -4.41 -6.28
CA LEU A 253 -5.50 -3.11 -6.77
C LEU A 253 -6.63 -2.58 -5.88
N LEU A 254 -6.53 -1.31 -5.47
CA LEU A 254 -7.60 -0.61 -4.76
C LEU A 254 -8.32 0.28 -5.77
N HIS A 255 -9.54 -0.13 -6.16
CA HIS A 255 -10.33 0.65 -7.10
C HIS A 255 -10.97 1.86 -6.40
N ARG A 256 -10.87 3.04 -7.02
CA ARG A 256 -11.72 4.19 -6.72
C ARG A 256 -12.73 4.31 -7.86
N ALA A 257 -14.02 4.13 -7.55
CA ALA A 257 -15.08 4.47 -8.50
C ALA A 257 -15.00 5.99 -8.80
N PRO A 258 -15.18 6.43 -10.06
CA PRO A 258 -15.05 7.83 -10.41
C PRO A 258 -16.19 8.66 -9.80
N LEU A 259 -15.84 9.81 -9.23
CA LEU A 259 -16.78 10.89 -8.91
C LEU A 259 -17.48 11.31 -10.21
N ALA A 260 -18.81 11.29 -10.22
CA ALA A 260 -19.61 11.80 -11.31
C ALA A 260 -19.27 13.28 -11.56
N ALA A 261 -18.72 13.57 -12.74
CA ALA A 261 -18.44 14.93 -13.16
C ALA A 261 -19.76 15.68 -13.43
N VAL A 262 -19.98 16.76 -12.71
CA VAL A 262 -20.97 17.78 -13.07
C VAL A 262 -20.43 18.50 -14.32
N ALA A 263 -21.01 18.21 -15.47
CA ALA A 263 -20.83 18.99 -16.69
C ALA A 263 -22.21 19.45 -17.18
N THR A 264 -22.61 20.66 -16.77
CA THR A 264 -23.70 21.38 -17.43
C THR A 264 -23.09 22.30 -18.49
N GLY A 265 -23.41 22.05 -19.77
CA GLY A 265 -23.48 23.15 -20.73
C GLY A 265 -22.89 22.94 -22.13
N ARG A 266 -23.71 22.30 -22.98
CA ARG A 266 -24.01 22.69 -24.38
C ARG A 266 -22.98 22.39 -25.51
N SER A 267 -23.42 21.43 -26.34
CA SER A 267 -23.68 21.59 -27.79
C SER A 267 -22.69 20.94 -28.79
N LYS A 268 -22.97 19.69 -29.20
CA LYS A 268 -23.47 19.25 -30.53
C LYS A 268 -23.04 17.81 -30.88
N ARG A 269 -24.02 16.91 -30.77
CA ARG A 269 -24.26 15.66 -31.54
C ARG A 269 -23.05 14.96 -32.20
N ARG A 270 -22.70 13.78 -31.69
CA ARG A 270 -22.80 12.50 -32.43
C ARG A 270 -23.40 11.44 -31.50
N ARG A 271 -24.48 10.79 -31.96
CA ARG A 271 -25.14 9.67 -31.27
C ARG A 271 -24.14 8.51 -31.17
N LEU A 272 -23.84 8.07 -29.96
CA LEU A 272 -23.46 6.68 -29.72
C LEU A 272 -24.65 6.03 -29.01
N THR A 273 -25.30 5.11 -29.70
CA THR A 273 -26.42 4.34 -29.16
C THR A 273 -25.85 3.33 -28.17
N VAL A 274 -26.15 3.48 -26.89
CA VAL A 274 -25.82 2.47 -25.86
C VAL A 274 -27.07 1.63 -25.65
N HIS A 275 -26.96 0.33 -25.95
CA HIS A 275 -27.98 -0.65 -25.58
C HIS A 275 -27.95 -0.86 -24.06
N PRO A 276 -29.11 -0.97 -23.39
CA PRO A 276 -29.15 -1.24 -21.96
C PRO A 276 -28.78 -2.71 -21.73
N LEU A 277 -27.69 -2.97 -21.01
CA LEU A 277 -27.53 -4.24 -20.32
C LEU A 277 -28.34 -4.15 -19.03
N ALA A 278 -29.47 -4.84 -19.07
CA ALA A 278 -30.34 -5.10 -17.95
C ALA A 278 -29.60 -5.84 -16.83
N GLY A 279 -29.83 -5.37 -15.59
CA GLY A 279 -29.83 -6.15 -14.36
C GLY A 279 -28.61 -7.02 -14.05
N HIS A 280 -27.73 -6.53 -13.18
CA HIS A 280 -27.25 -7.29 -12.02
C HIS A 280 -26.83 -6.34 -10.90
N GLU A 281 -27.54 -6.47 -9.79
CA GLU A 281 -27.34 -5.75 -8.53
C GLU A 281 -26.05 -6.20 -7.82
N ALA A 282 -25.47 -5.27 -7.05
CA ALA A 282 -24.79 -5.48 -5.78
C ALA A 282 -23.92 -6.75 -5.60
N ASN A 283 -22.68 -6.76 -6.11
CA ASN A 283 -21.52 -7.42 -5.45
C ASN A 283 -20.24 -7.29 -6.30
N THR A 284 -19.40 -6.29 -6.05
CA THR A 284 -18.05 -6.22 -6.66
C THR A 284 -16.93 -5.86 -5.69
N LEU A 285 -17.19 -5.80 -4.37
CA LEU A 285 -16.14 -5.75 -3.34
C LEU A 285 -15.77 -7.13 -2.75
N GLY A 286 -16.56 -8.18 -3.03
CA GLY A 286 -16.22 -9.57 -2.68
C GLY A 286 -15.01 -10.17 -3.44
N CYS A 287 -14.35 -9.36 -4.27
CA CYS A 287 -13.23 -9.76 -5.12
C CYS A 287 -11.90 -9.07 -4.76
N VAL A 288 -11.74 -8.55 -3.53
CA VAL A 288 -10.40 -8.15 -3.04
C VAL A 288 -9.60 -9.44 -2.73
N PRO A 289 -8.62 -9.84 -3.56
CA PRO A 289 -7.98 -11.16 -3.44
C PRO A 289 -7.13 -11.29 -2.15
N MET A 290 -6.75 -10.16 -1.55
CA MET A 290 -6.08 -10.07 -0.24
C MET A 290 -6.86 -10.83 0.85
N PHE A 291 -8.20 -10.73 0.87
CA PHE A 291 -9.01 -11.40 1.89
C PHE A 291 -9.08 -12.93 1.71
N ARG A 292 -9.03 -13.44 0.47
CA ARG A 292 -9.01 -14.90 0.21
C ARG A 292 -7.70 -15.57 0.65
N LYS A 293 -6.61 -14.81 0.77
CA LYS A 293 -5.33 -15.30 1.31
C LYS A 293 -5.20 -15.13 2.82
N LEU A 294 -5.96 -14.21 3.42
CA LEU A 294 -6.06 -14.04 4.86
C LEU A 294 -7.10 -15.00 5.51
N ASP A 295 -8.10 -15.47 4.74
CA ASP A 295 -9.14 -16.42 5.19
C ASP A 295 -8.62 -17.81 5.64
N PRO A 296 -7.61 -18.45 5.00
CA PRO A 296 -7.07 -19.74 5.45
C PRO A 296 -6.44 -19.69 6.86
N CYS A 297 -6.03 -18.50 7.31
CA CYS A 297 -5.51 -18.29 8.66
C CYS A 297 -6.62 -18.27 9.74
N LEU A 298 -7.91 -18.27 9.34
CA LEU A 298 -9.06 -18.22 10.25
C LEU A 298 -9.63 -19.60 10.65
N GLY A 299 -8.96 -20.71 10.30
CA GLY A 299 -9.14 -22.02 10.91
C GLY A 299 -10.59 -22.50 11.11
N GLY A 300 -11.18 -23.08 10.06
CA GLY A 300 -12.38 -23.93 10.14
C GLY A 300 -12.11 -25.25 9.42
N SER A 301 -12.36 -26.37 10.09
CA SER A 301 -12.07 -27.75 9.67
C SER A 301 -12.35 -28.05 8.19
N ALA A 302 -11.38 -28.70 7.55
CA ALA A 302 -11.50 -29.24 6.19
C ALA A 302 -12.76 -30.10 6.03
N SER A 303 -13.59 -29.77 5.02
CA SER A 303 -14.44 -30.75 4.36
C SER A 303 -14.03 -30.84 2.89
N ARG A 304 -13.65 -32.05 2.47
CA ARG A 304 -13.28 -32.38 1.09
C ARG A 304 -14.51 -32.19 0.20
N VAL A 305 -14.42 -31.30 -0.78
CA VAL A 305 -15.26 -31.37 -1.99
C VAL A 305 -14.33 -31.28 -3.19
N GLY A 306 -14.28 -32.38 -3.95
CA GLY A 306 -13.45 -32.50 -5.14
C GLY A 306 -13.92 -31.55 -6.24
N SER A 307 -12.97 -30.83 -6.83
CA SER A 307 -13.17 -30.13 -8.09
C SER A 307 -11.84 -30.14 -8.84
N ARG A 308 -11.87 -30.70 -10.04
CA ARG A 308 -10.70 -30.93 -10.92
C ARG A 308 -10.04 -29.61 -11.28
N ALA A 309 -8.83 -29.38 -10.78
CA ALA A 309 -7.92 -28.37 -11.31
C ALA A 309 -7.42 -28.83 -12.69
N ARG A 310 -7.77 -28.09 -13.75
CA ARG A 310 -7.02 -28.16 -15.01
C ARG A 310 -5.81 -27.23 -14.90
N SER A 311 -4.64 -27.82 -15.05
CA SER A 311 -3.36 -27.15 -15.20
C SER A 311 -3.40 -26.19 -16.40
N LEU A 312 -3.05 -24.92 -16.20
CA LEU A 312 -2.72 -23.97 -17.27
C LEU A 312 -1.29 -24.29 -17.79
N ARG A 313 -1.17 -25.42 -18.47
CA ARG A 313 -0.10 -25.74 -19.42
C ARG A 313 -0.78 -26.34 -20.64
N GLU A 314 -1.25 -25.48 -21.56
CA GLU A 314 -1.55 -25.80 -22.97
C GLU A 314 -2.27 -24.61 -23.61
N VAL A 315 -1.54 -23.54 -23.93
CA VAL A 315 -1.87 -22.65 -25.07
C VAL A 315 -0.55 -22.09 -25.60
N LEU A 316 0.25 -22.93 -26.25
CA LEU A 316 1.26 -22.53 -27.22
C LEU A 316 1.29 -23.61 -28.29
N SER A 317 0.37 -23.51 -29.27
CA SER A 317 0.58 -24.17 -30.56
C SER A 317 1.16 -23.12 -31.49
N VAL A 318 2.40 -23.38 -31.88
CA VAL A 318 3.14 -22.72 -32.95
C VAL A 318 2.35 -22.90 -34.25
N GLY A 319 2.05 -21.80 -34.93
CA GLY A 319 1.58 -21.79 -36.30
C GLY A 319 2.73 -21.40 -37.20
N ASP A 320 3.35 -22.42 -37.80
CA ASP A 320 4.29 -22.33 -38.92
C ASP A 320 3.50 -22.57 -40.21
N GLN A 321 3.52 -21.62 -41.14
CA GLN A 321 3.25 -21.77 -42.58
C GLN A 321 4.01 -20.60 -43.24
N GLY A 322 4.90 -20.80 -44.21
CA GLY A 322 4.71 -21.59 -45.42
C GLY A 322 4.62 -20.60 -46.58
#